data_AF-A0A1G9JE86-F1
#
_entry.id   AF-A0A1G9JE86-F1
#
_cell.length_a   1.000
_cell.length_b   1.000
_cell.length_c   1.000
_cell.angle_alpha   90.00
_cell.angle_beta   90.00
_cell.angle_gamma   90.00
#
_symmetry.space_group_name_H-M   'P 1'
#
loop_
_entity.id
_entity.type
_entity.pdbx_description
1 polymer ?
#
loop_
_entity_poly.entity_id
_entity_poly.type
_entity_poly.pdbx_seq_one_letter_code
_entity_poly.pdbx_strand_id
1 'polypeptide(L)'
;MKSALAAIACLCFALPMSPAKAEEARAPIPSCALSGASSVMIGGQPALRLSDVANCPPELYEVVPSIMVEGQPVVHFRAGSGEKGDCSAKGEATVTFEGEAAQRVGDVDCRQK
;
A
#
# COMPACT_ATOMS: atom_id res chain seq x y z
N MET A 1 6.82 -44.12 -63.90
CA MET A 1 6.58 -42.69 -64.17
C MET A 1 5.53 -42.19 -63.19
N LYS A 2 5.94 -41.22 -62.35
CA LYS A 2 5.15 -40.20 -61.65
C LYS A 2 4.03 -40.65 -60.70
N SER A 3 4.41 -40.70 -59.42
CA SER A 3 3.61 -40.87 -58.21
C SER A 3 2.58 -39.76 -58.03
N ALA A 4 1.39 -40.15 -57.56
CA ALA A 4 0.28 -39.28 -57.23
C ALA A 4 0.19 -39.01 -55.71
N LEU A 5 0.03 -37.72 -55.40
CA LEU A 5 -0.82 -37.09 -54.38
C LEU A 5 -0.62 -37.37 -52.87
N ALA A 6 -0.22 -36.28 -52.22
CA ALA A 6 -0.85 -35.63 -51.05
C ALA A 6 -0.73 -36.29 -49.66
N ALA A 7 -0.04 -35.58 -48.76
CA ALA A 7 -0.52 -35.34 -47.40
C ALA A 7 0.15 -34.09 -46.81
N ILE A 8 -0.65 -33.04 -46.63
CA ILE A 8 -0.35 -31.86 -45.81
C ILE A 8 -0.40 -32.32 -44.35
N ALA A 9 0.67 -32.08 -43.58
CA ALA A 9 0.63 -32.20 -42.13
C ALA A 9 1.45 -31.06 -41.52
N CYS A 10 0.77 -29.93 -41.27
CA CYS A 10 1.20 -28.91 -40.33
C CYS A 10 1.34 -29.53 -38.94
N LEU A 11 2.57 -29.75 -38.47
CA LEU A 11 2.84 -29.97 -37.05
C LEU A 11 3.39 -28.68 -36.45
N CYS A 12 2.46 -27.82 -36.03
CA CYS A 12 2.74 -26.74 -35.10
C CYS A 12 3.11 -27.37 -33.76
N PHE A 13 4.41 -27.46 -33.45
CA PHE A 13 4.88 -27.80 -32.11
C PHE A 13 4.49 -26.67 -31.17
N ALA A 14 3.44 -26.93 -30.38
CA ALA A 14 2.97 -26.07 -29.32
C ALA A 14 4.04 -25.97 -28.22
N LEU A 15 4.63 -24.80 -28.08
CA LEU A 15 5.35 -24.41 -26.88
C LEU A 15 4.33 -24.31 -25.73
N PRO A 16 4.53 -24.98 -24.58
CA PRO A 16 3.76 -24.66 -23.39
C PRO A 16 4.26 -23.30 -22.88
N MET A 17 3.61 -22.24 -23.36
CA MET A 17 3.74 -20.93 -22.76
C MET A 17 3.04 -21.00 -21.40
N SER A 18 3.79 -21.38 -20.37
CA SER A 18 3.33 -21.32 -18.99
C SER A 18 2.86 -19.88 -18.74
N PRO A 19 1.59 -19.64 -18.35
CA PRO A 19 1.22 -18.36 -17.81
C PRO A 19 1.96 -18.24 -16.48
N ALA A 20 3.06 -17.48 -16.47
CA ALA A 20 3.54 -16.89 -15.25
C ALA A 20 2.31 -16.23 -14.62
N LYS A 21 1.88 -16.71 -13.45
CA LYS A 21 0.94 -15.97 -12.63
C LYS A 21 1.62 -14.64 -12.34
N ALA A 22 1.27 -13.62 -13.12
CA ALA A 22 1.30 -12.27 -12.62
C ALA A 22 0.42 -12.32 -11.38
N GLU A 23 1.05 -12.34 -10.20
CA GLU A 23 0.38 -11.87 -9.00
C GLU A 23 -0.14 -10.49 -9.40
N GLU A 24 -1.46 -10.42 -9.63
CA GLU A 24 -2.14 -9.19 -9.95
C GLU A 24 -1.82 -8.26 -8.80
N ALA A 25 -0.82 -7.41 -9.01
CA ALA A 25 -0.37 -6.43 -8.05
C ALA A 25 -1.55 -5.50 -7.88
N ARG A 26 -2.40 -5.83 -6.90
CA ARG A 26 -3.60 -5.06 -6.59
C ARG A 26 -3.17 -3.61 -6.53
N ALA A 27 -3.87 -2.78 -7.31
CA ALA A 27 -3.48 -1.39 -7.48
C ALA A 27 -3.25 -0.80 -6.08
N PRO A 28 -2.09 -0.16 -5.83
CA PRO A 28 -1.83 0.46 -4.55
C PRO A 28 -3.00 1.39 -4.24
N ILE A 29 -3.49 1.37 -3.01
CA ILE A 29 -4.38 2.46 -2.58
C ILE A 29 -3.48 3.68 -2.66
N PRO A 30 -3.77 4.66 -3.55
CA PRO A 30 -2.96 5.86 -3.62
C PRO A 30 -2.86 6.41 -2.20
N SER A 31 -1.61 6.55 -1.72
CA SER A 31 -1.21 6.84 -0.33
C SER A 31 -2.43 7.12 0.56
N CYS A 32 -2.93 6.10 1.26
CA CYS A 32 -4.16 6.25 2.03
C CYS A 32 -4.03 7.38 3.08
N ALA A 33 -2.78 7.62 3.50
CA ALA A 33 -2.27 8.80 4.15
C ALA A 33 -1.98 9.91 3.10
N LEU A 34 -2.78 10.98 3.13
CA LEU A 34 -2.69 12.19 2.30
C LEU A 34 -1.41 13.00 2.61
N SER A 35 -1.35 14.23 2.12
CA SER A 35 -0.21 15.16 2.17
C SER A 35 0.42 15.41 3.55
N GLY A 36 -0.24 15.03 4.64
CA GLY A 36 0.23 15.27 6.00
C GLY A 36 -0.01 16.70 6.49
N ALA A 37 0.49 16.98 7.69
CA ALA A 37 0.51 18.33 8.26
C ALA A 37 1.36 19.30 7.42
N SER A 38 0.94 20.56 7.33
CA SER A 38 1.68 21.57 6.55
C SER A 38 2.83 22.24 7.31
N SER A 39 2.74 22.27 8.64
CA SER A 39 3.65 23.00 9.53
C SER A 39 4.51 22.11 10.44
N VAL A 40 4.13 20.86 10.63
CA VAL A 40 4.82 19.92 11.55
C VAL A 40 5.48 18.81 10.76
N MET A 41 6.79 18.68 10.94
CA MET A 41 7.62 17.72 10.23
C MET A 41 8.28 16.74 11.21
N ILE A 42 8.30 15.46 10.86
CA ILE A 42 8.95 14.39 11.61
C ILE A 42 10.01 13.76 10.72
N GLY A 43 11.29 13.87 11.11
CA GLY A 43 12.41 13.39 10.29
C GLY A 43 12.42 13.91 8.85
N GLY A 44 11.94 15.14 8.64
CA GLY A 44 11.91 15.81 7.33
C GLY A 44 10.70 15.50 6.45
N GLN A 45 9.70 14.75 6.93
CA GLN A 45 8.42 14.55 6.22
C GLN A 45 7.24 15.08 7.05
N PRO A 46 6.11 15.46 6.43
CA PRO A 46 4.91 15.90 7.13
C PRO A 46 4.40 14.88 8.16
N ALA A 47 4.08 15.34 9.36
CA ALA A 47 3.45 14.51 10.39
C ALA A 47 2.06 14.03 9.95
N LEU A 48 1.67 12.81 10.33
CA LEU A 48 0.31 12.31 10.06
C LEU A 48 -0.67 12.70 11.16
N ARG A 49 -1.78 13.31 10.75
CA ARG A 49 -2.94 13.61 11.60
C ARG A 49 -4.19 12.93 11.05
N LEU A 50 -5.26 12.94 11.85
CA LEU A 50 -6.50 12.22 11.55
C LEU A 50 -7.10 12.55 10.16
N SER A 51 -7.11 13.81 9.72
CA SER A 51 -7.65 14.12 8.38
C SER A 51 -6.84 13.52 7.24
N ASP A 52 -5.56 13.24 7.45
CA ASP A 52 -4.72 12.72 6.37
C ASP A 52 -5.06 11.26 6.06
N VAL A 53 -5.74 10.56 6.97
CA VAL A 53 -5.93 9.12 6.87
C VAL A 53 -7.38 8.71 6.61
N ALA A 54 -8.21 9.65 6.14
CA ALA A 54 -9.61 9.42 5.82
C ALA A 54 -9.84 8.28 4.80
N ASN A 55 -8.84 8.02 3.95
CA ASN A 55 -8.90 6.96 2.95
C ASN A 55 -8.32 5.63 3.44
N CYS A 56 -7.69 5.59 4.62
CA CYS A 56 -7.15 4.37 5.19
C CYS A 56 -8.25 3.49 5.79
N PRO A 57 -7.98 2.19 6.00
CA PRO A 57 -8.85 1.31 6.79
C PRO A 57 -8.89 1.82 8.25
N PRO A 58 -10.05 2.28 8.76
CA PRO A 58 -10.17 2.85 10.12
C PRO A 58 -9.86 1.86 11.24
N GLU A 59 -9.97 0.56 10.97
CA GLU A 59 -9.59 -0.48 11.90
C GLU A 59 -8.07 -0.58 12.08
N LEU A 60 -7.25 -0.05 11.16
CA LEU A 60 -5.79 -0.18 11.20
C LEU A 60 -5.08 1.03 11.81
N TYR A 61 -5.81 2.00 12.35
CA TYR A 61 -5.22 3.08 13.12
C TYR A 61 -5.97 3.39 14.41
N GLU A 62 -5.25 3.92 15.38
CA GLU A 62 -5.76 4.44 16.63
C GLU A 62 -5.59 5.95 16.68
N VAL A 63 -6.60 6.66 17.18
CA VAL A 63 -6.56 8.11 17.33
C VAL A 63 -5.93 8.44 18.67
N VAL A 64 -4.93 9.33 18.68
CA VAL A 64 -4.24 9.78 19.88
C VAL A 64 -4.72 11.20 20.23
N PRO A 65 -5.74 11.35 21.09
CA PRO A 65 -6.35 12.64 21.36
C PRO A 65 -5.47 13.58 22.19
N SER A 66 -4.46 13.05 22.89
CA SER A 66 -3.55 13.82 23.73
C SER A 66 -2.56 14.69 22.95
N ILE A 67 -2.34 14.37 21.67
CA ILE A 67 -1.32 15.02 20.84
C ILE A 67 -1.99 15.62 19.60
N MET A 68 -1.89 16.94 19.48
CA MET A 68 -2.57 17.71 18.46
C MET A 68 -1.55 18.32 17.48
N VAL A 69 -1.76 18.06 16.19
CA VAL A 69 -1.02 18.67 15.07
C VAL A 69 -2.01 19.45 14.23
N GLU A 70 -1.79 20.77 14.14
CA GLU A 70 -2.67 21.68 13.39
C GLU A 70 -4.16 21.59 13.80
N GLY A 71 -4.40 21.45 15.11
CA GLY A 71 -5.75 21.38 15.67
C GLY A 71 -6.44 20.02 15.47
N GLN A 72 -5.70 18.98 15.05
CA GLN A 72 -6.24 17.64 14.87
C GLN A 72 -5.41 16.60 15.61
N PRO A 73 -6.02 15.53 16.11
CA PRO A 73 -5.28 14.47 16.77
C PRO A 73 -4.38 13.74 15.77
N VAL A 74 -3.24 13.27 16.27
CA VAL A 74 -2.37 12.33 15.54
C VAL A 74 -2.95 10.92 15.58
N VAL A 75 -2.36 10.03 14.79
CA VAL A 75 -2.81 8.64 14.68
C VAL A 75 -1.62 7.68 14.76
N HIS A 76 -1.87 6.51 15.33
CA HIS A 76 -0.97 5.36 15.29
C HIS A 76 -1.53 4.28 14.38
N PHE A 77 -0.88 4.07 13.26
CA PHE A 77 -1.11 2.97 12.33
C PHE A 77 -0.39 1.71 12.78
N ARG A 78 -1.11 0.61 12.69
CA ARG A 78 -0.56 -0.74 12.77
C ARG A 78 -0.57 -1.40 11.40
N ALA A 79 0.40 -2.28 11.19
CA ALA A 79 0.36 -3.18 10.04
C ALA A 79 -0.78 -4.20 10.21
N GLY A 80 -1.45 -4.56 9.13
CA GLY A 80 -2.52 -5.55 9.16
C GLY A 80 -3.45 -5.50 7.96
N SER A 81 -4.51 -6.30 8.03
CA SER A 81 -5.57 -6.38 7.03
C SER A 81 -6.84 -5.71 7.52
N GLY A 82 -7.42 -4.84 6.70
CA GLY A 82 -8.72 -4.22 6.91
C GLY A 82 -9.68 -4.44 5.73
N GLU A 83 -10.89 -3.94 5.86
CA GLU A 83 -11.96 -3.99 4.86
C GLU A 83 -11.55 -3.28 3.57
N LYS A 84 -10.89 -2.13 3.69
CA LYS A 84 -10.41 -1.33 2.54
C LYS A 84 -9.10 -1.84 1.94
N GLY A 85 -8.36 -2.70 2.63
CA GLY A 85 -7.05 -3.16 2.16
C GLY A 85 -6.08 -3.62 3.23
N ASP A 86 -4.93 -4.10 2.78
CA ASP A 86 -3.81 -4.51 3.63
C ASP A 86 -2.80 -3.36 3.74
N CYS A 87 -2.40 -3.01 4.95
CA CYS A 87 -1.46 -1.92 5.22
C CYS A 87 -0.19 -2.42 5.90
N SER A 88 0.94 -1.83 5.50
CA SER A 88 2.18 -1.83 6.27
C SER A 88 2.36 -0.47 6.92
N ALA A 89 2.90 -0.47 8.14
CA ALA A 89 3.14 0.73 8.92
C ALA A 89 4.54 0.66 9.53
N LYS A 90 5.23 1.79 9.49
CA LYS A 90 6.50 2.03 10.19
C LYS A 90 6.34 3.30 11.02
N GLY A 91 7.37 3.69 11.76
CA GLY A 91 7.42 4.97 12.45
C GLY A 91 8.84 5.49 12.49
N GLU A 92 8.98 6.77 12.79
CA GLU A 92 10.26 7.41 13.00
C GLU A 92 10.82 7.01 14.37
N ALA A 93 12.06 6.50 14.40
CA ALA A 93 12.62 5.84 15.58
C ALA A 93 13.09 6.79 16.70
N THR A 94 13.22 8.08 16.41
CA THR A 94 13.72 9.14 17.31
C THR A 94 12.61 10.04 17.86
N VAL A 95 11.43 10.03 17.25
CA VAL A 95 10.26 10.81 17.69
C VAL A 95 9.14 9.86 18.09
N THR A 96 8.61 10.04 19.30
CA THR A 96 7.52 9.20 19.81
C THR A 96 6.30 10.02 20.20
N PHE A 97 5.13 9.47 19.96
CA PHE A 97 3.84 9.93 20.47
C PHE A 97 3.32 8.89 21.45
N GLU A 98 3.07 9.28 22.70
CA GLU A 98 2.64 8.38 23.79
C GLU A 98 3.46 7.08 23.95
N GLY A 99 4.75 7.13 23.61
CA GLY A 99 5.66 5.98 23.73
C GLY A 99 5.73 5.09 22.49
N GLU A 100 4.91 5.34 21.48
CA GLU A 100 4.98 4.69 20.18
C GLU A 100 5.69 5.57 19.15
N ALA A 101 6.39 4.95 18.19
CA ALA A 101 7.09 5.68 17.14
C ALA A 101 6.11 6.54 16.33
N ALA A 102 6.42 7.82 16.20
CA ALA A 102 5.57 8.78 15.52
C ALA A 102 5.60 8.53 14.00
N GLN A 103 4.48 8.77 13.33
CA GLN A 103 4.33 8.44 11.93
C GLN A 103 4.19 9.68 11.06
N ARG A 104 4.81 9.62 9.90
CA ARG A 104 4.79 10.69 8.89
C ARG A 104 4.33 10.15 7.54
N VAL A 105 4.10 11.07 6.61
CA VAL A 105 3.79 10.72 5.24
C VAL A 105 4.87 9.79 4.67
N GLY A 106 4.44 8.65 4.12
CA GLY A 106 5.33 7.61 3.58
C GLY A 106 5.64 6.47 4.55
N ASP A 107 5.32 6.60 5.85
CA ASP A 107 5.49 5.50 6.80
C ASP A 107 4.36 4.45 6.71
N VAL A 108 3.24 4.80 6.06
CA VAL A 108 2.08 3.93 5.86
C VAL A 108 1.88 3.66 4.38
N ASP A 109 1.90 2.40 3.99
CA ASP A 109 1.65 1.94 2.61
C ASP A 109 0.53 0.91 2.62
N CYS A 110 -0.55 1.19 1.89
CA CYS A 110 -1.72 0.32 1.84
C CYS A 110 -2.04 -0.14 0.41
N ARG A 111 -2.48 -1.39 0.28
CA ARG A 111 -2.90 -2.00 -0.97
C ARG A 111 -4.34 -2.46 -0.88
N GLN A 112 -5.09 -2.31 -1.96
CA GLN A 112 -6.48 -2.78 -2.00
C GLN A 112 -6.52 -4.29 -1.81
N LYS A 113 -7.64 -4.80 -1.30
CA LYS A 113 -7.93 -6.22 -1.19
C LYS A 113 -8.70 -6.73 -2.41
#